data_AF-A0A533X342-F1
#
_entry.id   AF-A0A533X342-F1
#
_cell.length_a   1.000
_cell.length_b   1.000
_cell.length_c   1.000
_cell.angle_alpha   90.00
_cell.angle_beta   90.00
_cell.angle_gamma   90.00
#
_symmetry.space_group_name_H-M   'P 1'
#
loop_
_entity.id
_entity.type
_entity.pdbx_description
1 polymer ?
#
loop_
_entity_poly.entity_id
_entity_poly.type
_entity_poly.pdbx_seq_one_letter_code
_entity_poly.pdbx_strand_id
1 'polypeptide(L)'
;MILDAIVDAIILNAVQIALFVTLLSAFLAFLKILVDPTSPFLKRRHAERIRYSLLLGIALGLGFALLGQYSQYFILGVSLSLLSFTLYYYLLRRTTSSFYGLRLPWVSKEAARGRFFHFSTITLMASFVLYFFYQQVFEVRLGTPITLLDLYILLFASAVSGLFALTIFVPKVDLLFRLIDDYIQAAHHPKEGMVIELEDTDFPGIIAGTAFTPTEVIDAFESLRLEGYAERQPDPVLGHARYRIFSEGVIFLDASAQDVTGRIDAAVRQSNIAVDAIDARVNGARPLESKQLSEAVKQLQALRKKMQRLKEEYGRLLPPEWEAAASKRIHELSTGIHEQRVGHPVVEV
;
A
#
# COMPACT_ATOMS: atom_id res chain seq x y z
N MET A 1 51.00 -0.25 -16.31
CA MET A 1 51.24 -0.52 -14.87
C MET A 1 50.92 0.66 -13.96
N ILE A 2 51.70 1.76 -13.92
CA ILE A 2 51.36 2.91 -13.04
C ILE A 2 50.08 3.62 -13.52
N LEU A 3 49.93 3.79 -14.84
CA LEU A 3 48.75 4.43 -15.43
C LEU A 3 47.47 3.60 -15.21
N ASP A 4 47.54 2.27 -15.36
CA ASP A 4 46.40 1.37 -15.11
C ASP A 4 45.98 1.41 -13.63
N ALA A 5 46.93 1.42 -12.70
CA ALA A 5 46.63 1.53 -11.27
C ALA A 5 45.98 2.87 -10.90
N ILE A 6 46.35 3.97 -11.57
CA ILE A 6 45.72 5.28 -11.39
C ILE A 6 44.30 5.28 -11.97
N VAL A 7 44.10 4.70 -13.15
CA VAL A 7 42.79 4.58 -13.80
C VAL A 7 41.85 3.72 -12.96
N ASP A 8 42.31 2.57 -12.45
CA ASP A 8 41.54 1.69 -11.56
C ASP A 8 41.17 2.41 -10.25
N ALA A 9 42.08 3.19 -9.67
CA ALA A 9 41.80 3.97 -8.46
C ALA A 9 40.75 5.07 -8.72
N ILE A 10 40.80 5.74 -9.88
CA ILE A 10 39.82 6.76 -10.27
C ILE A 10 38.44 6.12 -10.52
N ILE A 11 38.39 4.99 -11.23
CA ILE A 11 37.14 4.26 -11.49
C ILE A 11 36.54 3.75 -10.18
N LEU A 12 37.36 3.17 -9.30
CA LEU A 12 36.91 2.70 -7.98
C LEU A 12 36.34 3.85 -7.14
N ASN A 13 37.01 5.00 -7.10
CA ASN A 13 36.52 6.18 -6.38
C ASN A 13 35.23 6.73 -7.01
N ALA A 14 35.13 6.77 -8.34
CA ALA A 14 33.92 7.23 -9.03
C ALA A 14 32.72 6.31 -8.75
N VAL A 15 32.93 4.99 -8.75
CA VAL A 15 31.91 3.99 -8.39
C VAL A 15 31.49 4.14 -6.92
N GLN A 16 32.43 4.36 -6.01
CA GLN A 16 32.14 4.62 -4.59
C GLN A 16 31.33 5.90 -4.39
N ILE A 17 31.66 6.99 -5.09
CA ILE A 17 30.91 8.25 -5.03
C ILE A 17 29.50 8.07 -5.61
N ALA A 18 29.36 7.39 -6.75
CA ALA A 18 28.05 7.14 -7.35
C ALA A 18 27.16 6.27 -6.45
N LEU A 19 27.73 5.22 -5.82
CA LEU A 19 27.07 4.44 -4.79
C LEU A 19 26.67 5.34 -3.62
N PHE A 20 27.59 6.15 -3.08
CA PHE A 20 27.31 7.06 -1.96
C PHE A 20 26.13 8.01 -2.26
N VAL A 21 26.12 8.67 -3.40
CA VAL A 21 25.05 9.60 -3.79
C VAL A 21 23.71 8.87 -3.92
N THR A 22 23.70 7.67 -4.51
CA THR A 22 22.50 6.84 -4.64
C THR A 22 21.97 6.40 -3.28
N LEU A 23 22.87 6.00 -2.39
CA LEU A 23 22.55 5.56 -1.03
C LEU A 23 22.03 6.70 -0.16
N LEU A 24 22.68 7.86 -0.23
CA LEU A 24 22.24 9.07 0.47
C LEU A 24 20.87 9.51 -0.04
N SER A 25 20.62 9.43 -1.35
CA SER A 25 19.32 9.76 -1.94
C SER A 25 18.22 8.79 -1.48
N ALA A 26 18.50 7.48 -1.45
CA ALA A 26 17.57 6.47 -0.95
C ALA A 26 17.28 6.66 0.55
N PHE A 27 18.32 6.97 1.35
CA PHE A 27 18.19 7.29 2.77
C PHE A 27 17.33 8.54 3.00
N LEU A 28 17.61 9.63 2.30
CA LEU A 28 16.85 10.88 2.41
C LEU A 28 15.40 10.71 1.93
N ALA A 29 15.16 9.93 0.87
CA ALA A 29 13.83 9.59 0.43
C ALA A 29 13.06 8.79 1.50
N PHE A 30 13.69 7.79 2.10
CA PHE A 30 13.10 7.01 3.20
C PHE A 30 12.83 7.88 4.43
N LEU A 31 13.76 8.76 4.81
CA LEU A 31 13.61 9.68 5.93
C LEU A 31 12.50 10.69 5.68
N LYS A 32 12.38 11.19 4.45
CA LYS A 32 11.28 12.07 4.03
C LYS A 32 9.93 11.36 4.14
N ILE A 33 9.84 10.08 3.75
CA ILE A 33 8.62 9.28 3.88
C ILE A 33 8.28 9.02 5.36
N LEU A 34 9.28 8.85 6.23
CA LEU A 34 9.11 8.73 7.68
C LEU A 34 8.60 10.02 8.33
N VAL A 35 9.16 11.18 7.94
CA VAL A 35 8.81 12.49 8.49
C VAL A 35 7.47 13.00 7.95
N ASP A 36 7.20 12.73 6.67
CA ASP A 36 6.00 13.19 5.99
C ASP A 36 5.26 12.03 5.32
N PRO A 37 4.61 11.14 6.12
CA PRO A 37 3.74 10.13 5.55
C PRO A 37 2.64 10.84 4.76
N THR A 38 2.60 10.55 3.47
CA THR A 38 1.62 11.03 2.48
C THR A 38 0.17 10.63 2.81
N SER A 39 -0.04 9.86 3.89
CA SER A 39 -1.35 9.49 4.43
C SER A 39 -1.47 9.93 5.91
N PRO A 40 -2.46 10.80 6.25
CA PRO A 40 -2.76 11.18 7.63
C PRO A 40 -3.08 9.99 8.55
N PHE A 41 -3.59 8.89 7.98
CA PHE A 41 -3.93 7.66 8.68
C PHE A 41 -2.68 6.89 9.15
N LEU A 42 -1.67 6.75 8.28
CA LEU A 42 -0.38 6.15 8.65
C LEU A 42 0.33 6.98 9.73
N LYS A 43 0.18 8.31 9.66
CA LYS A 43 0.74 9.28 10.62
C LYS A 43 0.20 9.06 12.05
N ARG A 44 -1.07 8.67 12.23
CA ARG A 44 -1.63 8.37 13.56
C ARG A 44 -1.35 6.95 14.03
N ARG A 45 -1.55 5.93 13.19
CA ARG A 45 -1.43 4.51 13.59
C ARG A 45 0.02 4.05 13.82
N HIS A 46 1.00 4.66 13.15
CA HIS A 46 2.40 4.24 13.22
C HIS A 46 3.34 5.25 13.88
N ALA A 47 2.94 6.48 14.20
CA ALA A 47 3.85 7.48 14.78
C ALA A 47 4.52 7.01 16.08
N GLU A 48 3.77 6.42 17.01
CA GLU A 48 4.34 5.89 18.25
C GLU A 48 5.29 4.72 17.97
N ARG A 49 4.85 3.75 17.16
CA ARG A 49 5.69 2.59 16.82
C ARG A 49 6.96 2.98 16.06
N ILE A 50 6.90 3.99 15.18
CA ILE A 50 8.06 4.55 14.49
C ILE A 50 9.01 5.22 15.47
N ARG A 51 8.51 6.03 16.42
CA ARG A 51 9.33 6.64 17.47
C ARG A 51 10.05 5.58 18.30
N TYR A 52 9.34 4.54 18.75
CA TYR A 52 9.96 3.43 19.48
C TYR A 52 10.96 2.64 18.63
N SER A 53 10.67 2.43 17.34
CA SER A 53 11.59 1.78 16.40
C SER A 53 12.88 2.59 16.21
N LEU A 54 12.78 3.91 16.12
CA LEU A 54 13.93 4.81 16.02
C LEU A 54 14.76 4.78 17.30
N LEU A 55 14.13 4.93 18.47
CA LEU A 55 14.83 4.89 19.77
C LEU A 55 15.52 3.54 19.99
N LEU A 56 14.84 2.44 19.65
CA LEU A 56 15.41 1.10 19.74
C LEU A 56 16.58 0.93 18.77
N GLY A 57 16.46 1.44 17.54
CA GLY A 57 17.55 1.44 16.56
C GLY A 57 18.77 2.23 17.05
N ILE A 58 18.56 3.40 17.67
CA ILE A 58 19.65 4.19 18.29
C ILE A 58 20.32 3.40 19.42
N ALA A 59 19.53 2.87 20.35
CA ALA A 59 20.04 2.10 21.49
C ALA A 59 20.82 0.86 21.05
N LEU A 60 20.30 0.11 20.06
CA LEU A 60 20.98 -1.02 19.46
C LEU A 60 22.26 -0.58 18.74
N GLY A 61 22.22 0.49 17.94
CA GLY A 61 23.40 1.01 17.26
C GLY A 61 24.52 1.41 18.21
N LEU A 62 24.18 2.05 19.34
CA LEU A 62 25.14 2.39 20.40
C LEU A 62 25.70 1.15 21.11
N GLY A 63 24.83 0.20 21.48
CA GLY A 63 25.25 -1.04 22.12
C GLY A 63 26.13 -1.90 21.22
N PHE A 64 25.79 -1.96 19.92
CA PHE A 64 26.58 -2.66 18.92
C PHE A 64 27.91 -1.95 18.61
N ALA A 65 27.98 -0.62 18.69
CA ALA A 65 29.26 0.08 18.52
C ALA A 65 30.33 -0.38 19.53
N LEU A 66 29.94 -0.89 20.70
CA LEU A 66 30.84 -1.44 21.71
C LEU A 66 31.41 -2.83 21.35
N LEU A 67 30.79 -3.55 20.42
CA LEU A 67 31.14 -4.92 20.03
C LEU A 67 31.95 -5.01 18.73
N GLY A 68 32.24 -3.87 18.10
CA GLY A 68 33.16 -3.75 16.97
C GLY A 68 32.71 -4.47 15.69
N GLN A 69 33.60 -5.29 15.11
CA GLN A 69 33.39 -5.90 13.79
C GLN A 69 32.30 -6.99 13.78
N TYR A 70 32.15 -7.77 14.87
CA TYR A 70 31.15 -8.85 14.94
C TYR A 70 29.71 -8.34 14.85
N SER A 71 29.43 -7.19 15.47
CA SER A 71 28.13 -6.53 15.40
C SER A 71 27.75 -6.08 14.00
N GLN A 72 28.72 -5.69 13.17
CA GLN A 72 28.44 -5.26 11.80
C GLN A 72 28.02 -6.44 10.93
N TYR A 73 28.71 -7.59 11.03
CA TYR A 73 28.29 -8.80 10.32
C TYR A 73 26.92 -9.30 10.76
N PHE A 74 26.62 -9.18 12.07
CA PHE A 74 25.31 -9.53 12.59
C PHE A 74 24.21 -8.67 11.95
N ILE A 75 24.35 -7.34 11.98
CA ILE A 75 23.34 -6.44 11.42
C ILE A 75 23.28 -6.58 9.90
N LEU A 76 24.41 -6.82 9.22
CA LEU A 76 24.43 -7.10 7.79
C LEU A 76 23.60 -8.33 7.46
N GLY A 77 23.79 -9.42 8.21
CA GLY A 77 23.00 -10.64 8.10
C GLY A 77 21.50 -10.37 8.33
N VAL A 78 21.14 -9.59 9.34
CA VAL A 78 19.76 -9.22 9.63
C VAL A 78 19.16 -8.36 8.51
N SER A 79 19.87 -7.35 8.01
CA SER A 79 19.41 -6.44 6.96
C SER A 79 19.27 -7.15 5.61
N LEU A 80 20.20 -8.03 5.26
CA LEU A 80 20.10 -8.87 4.05
C LEU A 80 18.97 -9.88 4.16
N SER A 81 18.78 -10.49 5.34
CA SER A 81 17.64 -11.38 5.60
C SER A 81 16.32 -10.61 5.46
N LEU A 82 16.22 -9.42 6.06
CA LEU A 82 15.05 -8.56 5.98
C LEU A 82 14.74 -8.18 4.52
N LEU A 83 15.76 -7.78 3.76
CA LEU A 83 15.62 -7.49 2.33
C LEU A 83 15.14 -8.72 1.56
N SER A 84 15.74 -9.88 1.81
CA SER A 84 15.39 -11.15 1.16
C SER A 84 13.95 -11.56 1.48
N PHE A 85 13.52 -11.46 2.74
CA PHE A 85 12.15 -11.74 3.15
C PHE A 85 11.15 -10.73 2.57
N THR A 86 11.50 -9.44 2.54
CA THR A 86 10.62 -8.41 1.98
C THR A 86 10.47 -8.60 0.46
N LEU A 87 11.57 -8.90 -0.23
CA LEU A 87 11.59 -9.18 -1.66
C LEU A 87 10.82 -10.47 -1.97
N TYR A 88 11.04 -11.53 -1.19
CA TYR A 88 10.27 -12.77 -1.27
C TYR A 88 8.78 -12.50 -1.10
N TYR A 89 8.40 -11.73 -0.08
CA TYR A 89 7.00 -11.39 0.18
C TYR A 89 6.39 -10.55 -0.94
N TYR A 90 7.14 -9.59 -1.48
CA TYR A 90 6.72 -8.76 -2.61
C TYR A 90 6.56 -9.58 -3.91
N LEU A 91 7.51 -10.46 -4.23
CA LEU A 91 7.51 -11.24 -5.47
C LEU A 91 6.51 -12.40 -5.41
N LEU A 92 6.53 -13.21 -4.34
CA LEU A 92 5.66 -14.38 -4.24
C LEU A 92 4.20 -13.94 -4.05
N ARG A 93 3.89 -13.01 -3.14
CA ARG A 93 2.50 -12.63 -2.86
C ARG A 93 1.85 -11.79 -3.97
N ARG A 94 2.63 -11.31 -4.95
CA ARG A 94 2.12 -10.74 -6.22
C ARG A 94 1.76 -11.82 -7.24
N THR A 95 2.34 -13.02 -7.14
CA THR A 95 2.18 -14.13 -8.11
C THR A 95 1.34 -15.29 -7.57
N THR A 96 1.25 -15.47 -6.26
CA THR A 96 0.48 -16.54 -5.61
C THR A 96 -0.90 -16.04 -5.18
N SER A 97 -1.76 -15.74 -6.16
CA SER A 97 -3.21 -15.79 -5.95
C SER A 97 -3.76 -17.22 -6.02
N SER A 98 -2.99 -18.22 -6.48
CA SER A 98 -3.48 -19.61 -6.49
C SER A 98 -2.45 -20.74 -6.47
N PHE A 99 -1.14 -20.48 -6.56
CA PHE A 99 -0.18 -21.57 -6.78
C PHE A 99 0.61 -21.97 -5.53
N TYR A 100 0.44 -23.25 -5.18
CA TYR A 100 1.08 -24.06 -4.15
C TYR A 100 0.59 -23.86 -2.71
N GLY A 101 -0.07 -24.90 -2.18
CA GLY A 101 -0.47 -25.08 -0.77
C GLY A 101 0.69 -25.15 0.23
N LEU A 102 1.76 -24.40 0.02
CA LEU A 102 2.79 -24.10 1.01
C LEU A 102 2.20 -23.11 2.02
N ARG A 103 1.61 -23.65 3.08
CA ARG A 103 1.06 -22.92 4.23
C ARG A 103 2.21 -22.37 5.09
N LEU A 104 2.77 -21.23 4.68
CA LEU A 104 3.71 -20.45 5.50
C LEU A 104 3.02 -19.95 6.79
N PRO A 105 3.77 -19.69 7.89
CA PRO A 105 3.23 -19.05 9.08
C PRO A 105 2.50 -17.76 8.69
N TRP A 106 1.20 -17.75 8.97
CA TRP A 106 0.27 -16.80 8.36
C TRP A 106 0.42 -15.42 9.02
N VAL A 107 0.85 -14.42 8.25
CA VAL A 107 0.99 -13.02 8.69
C VAL A 107 0.25 -12.13 7.70
N SER A 108 -0.68 -11.31 8.19
CA SER A 108 -1.51 -10.47 7.32
C SER A 108 -0.68 -9.48 6.48
N LYS A 109 -1.16 -9.04 5.30
CA LYS A 109 -0.40 -8.10 4.44
C LYS A 109 -0.03 -6.84 5.22
N GLU A 110 -0.95 -6.36 6.02
CA GLU A 110 -0.76 -5.19 6.87
C GLU A 110 0.22 -5.45 8.02
N ALA A 111 0.11 -6.58 8.72
CA ALA A 111 1.04 -6.93 9.78
C ALA A 111 2.46 -7.16 9.25
N ALA A 112 2.61 -7.80 8.08
CA ALA A 112 3.90 -8.01 7.44
C ALA A 112 4.52 -6.68 6.99
N ARG A 113 3.75 -5.84 6.29
CA ARG A 113 4.18 -4.48 5.91
C ARG A 113 4.61 -3.68 7.13
N GLY A 114 3.81 -3.67 8.19
CA GLY A 114 4.13 -3.00 9.44
C GLY A 114 5.42 -3.53 10.07
N ARG A 115 5.55 -4.86 10.21
CA ARG A 115 6.76 -5.49 10.77
C ARG A 115 7.99 -5.19 9.93
N PHE A 116 7.95 -5.37 8.61
CA PHE A 116 9.08 -5.06 7.72
C PHE A 116 9.47 -3.59 7.80
N PHE A 117 8.50 -2.68 7.82
CA PHE A 117 8.76 -1.25 7.97
C PHE A 117 9.40 -0.92 9.33
N HIS A 118 8.93 -1.53 10.42
CA HIS A 118 9.49 -1.34 11.76
C HIS A 118 10.92 -1.89 11.87
N PHE A 119 11.16 -3.13 11.44
CA PHE A 119 12.49 -3.73 11.45
C PHE A 119 13.47 -2.99 10.54
N SER A 120 13.03 -2.57 9.35
CA SER A 120 13.82 -1.73 8.44
C SER A 120 14.21 -0.41 9.10
N THR A 121 13.29 0.24 9.83
CA THR A 121 13.57 1.49 10.55
C THR A 121 14.60 1.25 11.66
N ILE A 122 14.47 0.17 12.42
CA ILE A 122 15.40 -0.21 13.49
C ILE A 122 16.80 -0.47 12.91
N THR A 123 16.90 -1.32 11.88
CA THR A 123 18.20 -1.69 11.29
C THR A 123 18.84 -0.51 10.57
N LEU A 124 18.05 0.35 9.92
CA LEU A 124 18.55 1.57 9.29
C LEU A 124 19.16 2.51 10.32
N MET A 125 18.45 2.78 11.41
CA MET A 125 18.92 3.69 12.45
C MET A 125 20.12 3.11 13.20
N ALA A 126 20.13 1.81 13.49
CA ALA A 126 21.29 1.14 14.07
C ALA A 126 22.52 1.24 13.16
N SER A 127 22.34 1.02 11.84
CA SER A 127 23.40 1.16 10.84
C SER A 127 23.90 2.59 10.74
N PHE A 128 23.01 3.58 10.82
CA PHE A 128 23.37 5.01 10.78
C PHE A 128 24.20 5.42 11.99
N VAL A 129 23.78 5.01 13.19
CA VAL A 129 24.53 5.27 14.44
C VAL A 129 25.90 4.59 14.37
N LEU A 130 25.95 3.33 13.92
CA LEU A 130 27.22 2.63 13.73
C LEU A 130 28.13 3.34 12.74
N TYR A 131 27.61 3.79 11.60
CA TYR A 131 28.38 4.55 10.62
C TYR A 131 28.96 5.84 11.24
N PHE A 132 28.13 6.63 11.94
CA PHE A 132 28.55 7.88 12.55
C PHE A 132 29.61 7.67 13.64
N PHE A 133 29.39 6.73 14.56
CA PHE A 133 30.35 6.45 15.63
C PHE A 133 31.62 5.76 15.11
N TYR A 134 31.53 4.92 14.07
CA TYR A 134 32.69 4.27 13.49
C TYR A 134 33.63 5.28 12.82
N GLN A 135 33.08 6.18 12.00
CA GLN A 135 33.81 7.28 11.35
C GLN A 135 34.46 8.24 12.35
N GLN A 136 33.80 8.52 13.48
CA GLN A 136 34.28 9.54 14.43
C GLN A 136 35.18 8.98 15.54
N VAL A 137 35.03 7.70 15.92
CA VAL A 137 35.63 7.16 17.17
C VAL A 137 36.59 6.00 16.93
N PHE A 138 36.37 5.15 15.91
CA PHE A 138 37.03 3.84 15.81
C PHE A 138 38.07 3.71 14.69
N GLU A 139 38.00 4.54 13.63
CA GLU A 139 39.01 4.57 12.57
C GLU A 139 40.43 4.90 13.11
N VAL A 140 40.50 5.56 14.27
CA VAL A 140 41.76 6.03 14.89
C VAL A 140 42.38 5.02 15.87
N ARG A 141 41.66 4.00 16.37
CA ARG A 141 42.12 3.23 17.54
C ARG A 141 42.27 1.71 17.40
N LEU A 142 41.66 1.06 16.42
CA LEU A 142 41.52 -0.42 16.47
C LEU A 142 42.05 -1.19 15.25
N GLY A 143 42.60 -0.53 14.23
CA GLY A 143 43.31 -1.20 13.12
C GLY A 143 42.50 -2.28 12.39
N THR A 144 41.18 -2.29 12.56
CA THR A 144 40.28 -3.29 11.98
C THR A 144 39.83 -2.77 10.62
N PRO A 145 40.07 -3.52 9.52
CA PRO A 145 39.69 -3.11 8.19
C PRO A 145 38.20 -3.34 7.99
N ILE A 146 37.39 -2.48 8.59
CA ILE A 146 35.98 -2.39 8.22
C ILE A 146 35.92 -1.52 6.98
N THR A 147 35.40 -2.09 5.90
CA THR A 147 35.30 -1.35 4.64
C THR A 147 34.05 -0.48 4.69
N LEU A 148 34.19 0.78 4.25
CA LEU A 148 33.04 1.69 4.07
C LEU A 148 31.92 1.03 3.23
N LEU A 149 32.30 0.11 2.34
CA LEU A 149 31.41 -0.71 1.52
C LEU A 149 30.42 -1.55 2.34
N ASP A 150 30.84 -2.19 3.45
CA ASP A 150 29.96 -3.03 4.27
C ASP A 150 28.88 -2.19 4.96
N LEU A 151 29.27 -1.02 5.49
CA LEU A 151 28.36 -0.04 6.09
C LEU A 151 27.37 0.52 5.05
N TYR A 152 27.81 0.69 3.80
CA TYR A 152 26.95 1.11 2.69
C TYR A 152 25.92 0.04 2.31
N ILE A 153 26.33 -1.23 2.21
CA ILE A 153 25.42 -2.35 1.92
C ILE A 153 24.36 -2.48 3.04
N LEU A 154 24.75 -2.25 4.29
CA LEU A 154 23.88 -2.25 5.46
C LEU A 154 22.76 -1.19 5.39
N LEU A 155 23.15 0.07 5.12
CA LEU A 155 22.22 1.17 4.95
C LEU A 155 21.30 0.95 3.75
N PHE A 156 21.85 0.46 2.65
CA PHE A 156 21.11 0.13 1.44
C PHE A 156 20.03 -0.92 1.70
N ALA A 157 20.44 -2.08 2.22
CA ALA A 157 19.54 -3.21 2.42
C ALA A 157 18.39 -2.85 3.35
N SER A 158 18.67 -2.07 4.40
CA SER A 158 17.67 -1.58 5.35
C SER A 158 16.70 -0.59 4.68
N ALA A 159 17.20 0.44 3.98
CA ALA A 159 16.36 1.45 3.34
C ALA A 159 15.50 0.85 2.22
N VAL A 160 16.10 0.00 1.38
CA VAL A 160 15.40 -0.65 0.27
C VAL A 160 14.37 -1.65 0.76
N SER A 161 14.66 -2.41 1.81
CA SER A 161 13.64 -3.26 2.46
C SER A 161 12.46 -2.43 2.97
N GLY A 162 12.69 -1.27 3.58
CA GLY A 162 11.62 -0.38 4.03
C GLY A 162 10.79 0.18 2.88
N LEU A 163 11.44 0.58 1.78
CA LEU A 163 10.76 1.03 0.56
C LEU A 163 9.93 -0.10 -0.09
N PHE A 164 10.46 -1.32 -0.17
CA PHE A 164 9.70 -2.49 -0.64
C PHE A 164 8.54 -2.85 0.30
N ALA A 165 8.70 -2.66 1.61
CA ALA A 165 7.58 -2.87 2.54
C ALA A 165 6.41 -1.92 2.22
N LEU A 166 6.70 -0.67 1.80
CA LEU A 166 5.68 0.30 1.41
C LEU A 166 5.00 -0.01 0.07
N THR A 167 5.63 -0.79 -0.80
CA THR A 167 5.02 -1.24 -2.06
C THR A 167 4.13 -2.47 -1.88
N ILE A 168 4.12 -3.11 -0.69
CA ILE A 168 3.17 -4.16 -0.36
C ILE A 168 1.76 -3.55 -0.37
N PHE A 169 0.96 -3.97 -1.36
CA PHE A 169 -0.44 -3.59 -1.45
C PHE A 169 -1.17 -4.10 -0.20
N VAL A 170 -1.68 -3.17 0.60
CA VAL A 170 -2.60 -3.48 1.70
C VAL A 170 -4.00 -3.20 1.17
N PRO A 171 -4.86 -4.22 1.02
CA PRO A 171 -6.24 -4.01 0.60
C PRO A 171 -6.93 -3.04 1.56
N LYS A 172 -7.83 -2.21 1.04
CA LYS A 172 -8.63 -1.30 1.87
C LYS A 172 -9.55 -2.13 2.76
N VAL A 173 -9.10 -2.39 3.98
CA VAL A 173 -9.78 -3.27 4.93
C VAL A 173 -11.23 -2.82 5.16
N ASP A 174 -11.48 -1.52 5.13
CA ASP A 174 -12.83 -0.92 5.24
C ASP A 174 -13.80 -1.46 4.16
N LEU A 175 -13.34 -1.68 2.92
CA LEU A 175 -14.17 -2.27 1.86
C LEU A 175 -14.51 -3.73 2.15
N LEU A 176 -13.55 -4.47 2.70
CA LEU A 176 -13.78 -5.85 3.14
C LEU A 176 -14.72 -5.91 4.35
N PHE A 177 -14.64 -4.95 5.28
CA PHE A 177 -15.60 -4.81 6.37
C PHE A 177 -17.01 -4.57 5.86
N ARG A 178 -17.19 -3.69 4.86
CA ARG A 178 -18.50 -3.52 4.21
C ARG A 178 -19.01 -4.83 3.59
N LEU A 179 -18.15 -5.57 2.88
CA LEU A 179 -18.54 -6.84 2.26
C LEU A 179 -18.89 -7.93 3.29
N ILE A 180 -18.15 -7.97 4.40
CA ILE A 180 -18.42 -8.87 5.54
C ILE A 180 -19.76 -8.50 6.17
N ASP A 181 -20.02 -7.21 6.41
CA ASP A 181 -21.30 -6.72 6.92
C ASP A 181 -22.47 -7.10 5.99
N ASP A 182 -22.37 -6.81 4.69
CA ASP A 182 -23.39 -7.17 3.70
C ASP A 182 -23.73 -8.67 3.75
N TYR A 183 -22.71 -9.52 3.85
CA TYR A 183 -22.90 -10.97 3.98
C TYR A 183 -23.59 -11.35 5.28
N ILE A 184 -23.15 -10.78 6.41
CA ILE A 184 -23.72 -11.01 7.74
C ILE A 184 -25.20 -10.64 7.78
N GLN A 185 -25.55 -9.46 7.26
CA GLN A 185 -26.93 -8.97 7.24
C GLN A 185 -27.83 -9.85 6.37
N ALA A 186 -27.31 -10.36 5.25
CA ALA A 186 -28.05 -11.21 4.32
C ALA A 186 -28.22 -12.65 4.83
N ALA A 187 -27.17 -13.23 5.44
CA ALA A 187 -27.15 -14.65 5.80
C ALA A 187 -27.61 -14.92 7.24
N HIS A 188 -27.36 -14.01 8.18
CA HIS A 188 -27.54 -14.27 9.62
C HIS A 188 -28.61 -13.41 10.29
N HIS A 189 -29.06 -12.31 9.66
CA HIS A 189 -30.05 -11.37 10.21
C HIS A 189 -29.81 -11.07 11.71
N PRO A 190 -28.65 -10.47 12.03
CA PRO A 190 -28.18 -10.38 13.40
C PRO A 190 -29.16 -9.64 14.31
N LYS A 191 -29.47 -10.25 15.45
CA LYS A 191 -30.19 -9.60 16.56
C LYS A 191 -29.19 -8.99 17.53
N GLU A 192 -29.65 -8.05 18.34
CA GLU A 192 -28.82 -7.42 19.37
C GLU A 192 -28.21 -8.48 20.31
N GLY A 193 -26.90 -8.39 20.56
CA GLY A 193 -26.15 -9.38 21.35
C GLY A 193 -25.80 -10.68 20.63
N MET A 194 -26.13 -10.82 19.34
CA MET A 194 -25.83 -12.02 18.57
C MET A 194 -24.35 -12.11 18.22
N VAL A 195 -23.79 -13.29 18.46
CA VAL A 195 -22.45 -13.68 18.03
C VAL A 195 -22.57 -14.40 16.71
N ILE A 196 -21.68 -14.07 15.76
CA ILE A 196 -21.66 -14.70 14.43
C ILE A 196 -20.39 -15.51 14.29
N GLU A 197 -20.53 -16.72 13.77
CA GLU A 197 -19.40 -17.58 13.42
C GLU A 197 -19.34 -17.72 11.90
N LEU A 198 -18.16 -17.44 11.33
CA LEU A 198 -17.88 -17.58 9.90
C LEU A 198 -16.68 -18.49 9.69
N GLU A 199 -16.78 -19.33 8.67
CA GLU A 199 -15.74 -20.28 8.27
C GLU A 199 -15.12 -19.90 6.92
N ASP A 200 -14.01 -20.54 6.58
CA ASP A 200 -13.30 -20.30 5.33
C ASP A 200 -14.12 -20.66 4.08
N THR A 201 -15.10 -21.55 4.23
CA THR A 201 -16.11 -21.89 3.22
C THR A 201 -17.06 -20.73 2.89
N ASP A 202 -17.26 -19.79 3.82
CA ASP A 202 -18.14 -18.64 3.62
C ASP A 202 -17.42 -17.50 2.87
N PHE A 203 -16.09 -17.44 2.93
CA PHE A 203 -15.31 -16.33 2.36
C PHE A 203 -15.56 -16.11 0.87
N PRO A 204 -15.61 -17.14 0.00
CA PRO A 204 -15.97 -16.93 -1.41
C PRO A 204 -17.32 -16.24 -1.61
N GLY A 205 -18.31 -16.47 -0.73
CA GLY A 205 -19.61 -15.79 -0.75
C GLY A 205 -19.49 -14.30 -0.39
N ILE A 206 -18.63 -13.98 0.57
CA ILE A 206 -18.36 -12.60 1.00
C ILE A 206 -17.77 -11.76 -0.15
N ILE A 207 -16.87 -12.33 -0.95
CA ILE A 207 -16.14 -11.58 -2.01
C ILE A 207 -16.67 -11.83 -3.44
N ALA A 208 -17.75 -12.58 -3.62
CA ALA A 208 -18.27 -12.93 -4.93
C ALA A 208 -18.50 -11.70 -5.84
N GLY A 209 -17.90 -11.67 -7.04
CA GLY A 209 -18.02 -10.54 -7.96
C GLY A 209 -17.10 -9.35 -7.64
N THR A 210 -16.09 -9.55 -6.80
CA THR A 210 -15.03 -8.56 -6.53
C THR A 210 -13.65 -9.11 -6.93
N ALA A 211 -12.63 -8.25 -6.95
CA ALA A 211 -11.25 -8.66 -7.19
C ALA A 211 -10.53 -9.18 -5.92
N PHE A 212 -11.20 -9.16 -4.76
CA PHE A 212 -10.62 -9.58 -3.49
C PHE A 212 -10.40 -11.10 -3.46
N THR A 213 -9.41 -11.55 -2.70
CA THR A 213 -9.14 -12.99 -2.48
C THR A 213 -9.57 -13.45 -1.08
N PRO A 214 -9.84 -14.75 -0.86
CA PRO A 214 -10.18 -15.26 0.48
C PRO A 214 -9.11 -14.93 1.54
N THR A 215 -7.84 -14.89 1.14
CA THR A 215 -6.74 -14.45 2.00
C THR A 215 -6.87 -13.01 2.49
N GLU A 216 -7.49 -12.12 1.72
CA GLU A 216 -7.71 -10.73 2.12
C GLU A 216 -8.90 -10.61 3.08
N VAL A 217 -9.89 -11.48 2.97
CA VAL A 217 -10.97 -11.62 3.95
C VAL A 217 -10.41 -12.04 5.32
N ILE A 218 -9.49 -13.01 5.35
CA ILE A 218 -8.79 -13.39 6.58
C ILE A 218 -7.99 -12.22 7.14
N ASP A 219 -7.33 -11.41 6.29
CA ASP A 219 -6.57 -10.23 6.74
C ASP A 219 -7.50 -9.23 7.45
N ALA A 220 -8.73 -9.07 6.95
CA ALA A 220 -9.76 -8.24 7.58
C ALA A 220 -10.22 -8.81 8.93
N PHE A 221 -10.47 -10.11 9.02
CA PHE A 221 -10.83 -10.75 10.29
C PHE A 221 -9.72 -10.68 11.35
N GLU A 222 -8.44 -10.80 10.95
CA GLU A 222 -7.34 -10.58 11.88
C GLU A 222 -7.27 -9.12 12.36
N SER A 223 -7.60 -8.15 11.50
CA SER A 223 -7.73 -6.75 11.93
C SER A 223 -8.85 -6.58 12.96
N LEU A 224 -10.03 -7.19 12.76
CA LEU A 224 -11.09 -7.19 13.78
C LEU A 224 -10.64 -7.86 15.09
N ARG A 225 -9.87 -8.95 15.00
CA ARG A 225 -9.34 -9.66 16.17
C ARG A 225 -8.35 -8.81 16.96
N LEU A 226 -7.47 -8.09 16.28
CA LEU A 226 -6.49 -7.21 16.94
C LEU A 226 -7.14 -6.04 17.69
N GLU A 227 -8.30 -5.57 17.19
CA GLU A 227 -9.09 -4.52 17.83
C GLU A 227 -10.08 -5.08 18.88
N GLY A 228 -10.12 -6.41 19.09
CA GLY A 228 -10.97 -7.07 20.09
C GLY A 228 -12.41 -7.32 19.66
N TYR A 229 -12.75 -7.11 18.39
CA TYR A 229 -14.10 -7.28 17.84
C TYR A 229 -14.40 -8.70 17.35
N ALA A 230 -13.36 -9.51 17.18
CA ALA A 230 -13.49 -10.90 16.78
C ALA A 230 -12.49 -11.78 17.54
N GLU A 231 -12.73 -13.08 17.53
CA GLU A 231 -11.81 -14.10 18.04
C GLU A 231 -11.63 -15.18 16.97
N ARG A 232 -10.39 -15.64 16.80
CA ARG A 232 -10.12 -16.81 15.98
C ARG A 232 -10.37 -18.05 16.85
N GLN A 233 -11.34 -18.87 16.46
CA GLN A 233 -11.66 -20.08 17.19
C GLN A 233 -10.60 -21.16 16.93
N PRO A 234 -10.20 -21.93 17.97
CA PRO A 234 -9.32 -23.07 17.79
C PRO A 234 -10.03 -24.13 16.95
N ASP A 235 -9.36 -24.56 15.88
CA ASP A 235 -9.94 -25.48 14.91
C ASP A 235 -9.66 -26.94 15.31
N PRO A 236 -10.68 -27.83 15.37
CA PRO A 236 -10.46 -29.26 15.55
C PRO A 236 -9.74 -29.95 14.38
N VAL A 237 -9.71 -29.35 13.17
CA VAL A 237 -9.03 -29.90 11.99
C VAL A 237 -7.92 -28.93 11.56
N LEU A 238 -6.67 -29.37 11.40
CA LEU A 238 -5.56 -28.49 11.03
C LEU A 238 -5.78 -27.78 9.68
N GLY A 239 -6.32 -26.56 9.68
CA GLY A 239 -6.23 -25.66 8.53
C GLY A 239 -7.44 -24.81 8.16
N HIS A 240 -8.58 -24.90 8.83
CA HIS A 240 -9.69 -23.98 8.61
C HIS A 240 -9.53 -22.73 9.47
N ALA A 241 -10.03 -21.62 8.95
CA ALA A 241 -10.06 -20.35 9.67
C ALA A 241 -11.51 -20.10 10.08
N ARG A 242 -11.82 -20.34 11.37
CA ARG A 242 -13.11 -19.98 11.96
C ARG A 242 -12.95 -18.70 12.77
N TYR A 243 -13.80 -17.72 12.48
CA TYR A 243 -13.85 -16.46 13.19
C TYR A 243 -15.20 -16.30 13.89
N ARG A 244 -15.13 -15.98 15.18
CA ARG A 244 -16.27 -15.60 15.99
C ARG A 244 -16.28 -14.09 16.14
N ILE A 245 -17.30 -13.43 15.61
CA ILE A 245 -17.50 -11.97 15.70
C ILE A 245 -18.42 -11.68 16.87
N PHE A 246 -17.98 -10.80 17.77
CA PHE A 246 -18.78 -10.37 18.92
C PHE A 246 -19.82 -9.33 18.50
N SER A 247 -20.82 -9.09 19.35
CA SER A 247 -21.87 -8.08 19.11
C SER A 247 -21.32 -6.69 18.80
N GLU A 248 -20.28 -6.29 19.53
CA GLU A 248 -19.55 -5.03 19.37
C GLU A 248 -18.87 -4.96 18.01
N GLY A 249 -18.39 -6.10 17.50
CA GLY A 249 -17.82 -6.23 16.18
C GLY A 249 -18.86 -6.05 15.07
N VAL A 250 -20.08 -6.55 15.27
CA VAL A 250 -21.19 -6.32 14.33
C VAL A 250 -21.57 -4.84 14.27
N ILE A 251 -21.64 -4.17 15.42
CA ILE A 251 -21.90 -2.72 15.50
C ILE A 251 -20.78 -1.93 14.80
N PHE A 252 -19.52 -2.31 15.02
CA PHE A 252 -18.38 -1.70 14.36
C PHE A 252 -18.41 -1.89 12.84
N LEU A 253 -18.76 -3.10 12.38
CA LEU A 253 -18.89 -3.44 10.97
C LEU A 253 -19.97 -2.59 10.30
N ASP A 254 -21.16 -2.46 10.89
CA ASP A 254 -22.23 -1.59 10.38
C ASP A 254 -21.79 -0.12 10.31
N ALA A 255 -21.15 0.40 11.37
CA ALA A 255 -20.64 1.78 11.37
C ALA A 255 -19.58 1.99 10.27
N SER A 256 -18.65 1.05 10.09
CA SER A 256 -17.65 1.09 9.02
C SER A 256 -18.29 0.99 7.64
N ALA A 257 -19.31 0.14 7.52
CA ALA A 257 -20.09 -0.06 6.31
C ALA A 257 -20.83 1.22 5.90
N GLN A 258 -21.41 1.96 6.85
CA GLN A 258 -22.05 3.26 6.60
C GLN A 258 -21.07 4.33 6.12
N ASP A 259 -19.85 4.40 6.68
CA ASP A 259 -18.82 5.33 6.21
C ASP A 259 -18.40 5.02 4.75
N VAL A 260 -18.19 3.74 4.43
CA VAL A 260 -17.87 3.30 3.07
C VAL A 260 -19.00 3.64 2.10
N THR A 261 -20.26 3.38 2.45
CA THR A 261 -21.42 3.75 1.63
C THR A 261 -21.48 5.27 1.41
N GLY A 262 -21.27 6.07 2.46
CA GLY A 262 -21.23 7.53 2.36
C GLY A 262 -20.15 8.04 1.40
N ARG A 263 -18.97 7.40 1.40
CA ARG A 263 -17.87 7.69 0.46
C ARG A 263 -18.22 7.31 -0.98
N ILE A 264 -18.83 6.14 -1.19
CA ILE A 264 -19.31 5.70 -2.50
C ILE A 264 -20.34 6.68 -3.05
N ASP A 265 -21.35 7.05 -2.25
CA ASP A 265 -22.39 8.00 -2.62
C ASP A 265 -21.83 9.39 -2.93
N ALA A 266 -20.84 9.85 -2.18
CA ALA A 266 -20.15 11.10 -2.48
C ALA A 266 -19.40 11.03 -3.83
N ALA A 267 -18.70 9.93 -4.10
CA ALA A 267 -17.99 9.73 -5.36
C ALA A 267 -18.94 9.64 -6.56
N VAL A 268 -20.06 8.94 -6.41
CA VAL A 268 -21.15 8.83 -7.40
C VAL A 268 -21.77 10.21 -7.66
N ARG A 269 -22.17 10.94 -6.61
CA ARG A 269 -22.73 12.30 -6.73
C ARG A 269 -21.79 13.26 -7.44
N GLN A 270 -20.51 13.28 -7.07
CA GLN A 270 -19.51 14.11 -7.74
C GLN A 270 -19.35 13.76 -9.23
N SER A 271 -19.45 12.47 -9.56
CA SER A 271 -19.36 12.02 -10.95
C SER A 271 -20.60 12.46 -11.74
N ASN A 272 -21.79 12.36 -11.15
CA ASN A 272 -23.03 12.86 -11.76
C ASN A 272 -22.99 14.38 -11.98
N ILE A 273 -22.54 15.17 -11.00
CA ILE A 273 -22.37 16.62 -11.14
C ILE A 273 -21.41 16.94 -12.31
N ALA A 274 -20.34 16.17 -12.46
CA ALA A 274 -19.41 16.35 -13.58
C ALA A 274 -20.05 15.98 -14.93
N VAL A 275 -20.85 14.91 -15.01
CA VAL A 275 -21.64 14.57 -16.20
C VAL A 275 -22.60 15.72 -16.51
N ASP A 276 -23.38 16.19 -15.54
CA ASP A 276 -24.39 17.24 -15.71
C ASP A 276 -23.75 18.57 -16.16
N ALA A 277 -22.58 18.92 -15.63
CA ALA A 277 -21.85 20.12 -16.03
C ALA A 277 -21.33 20.04 -17.47
N ILE A 278 -20.93 18.85 -17.94
CA ILE A 278 -20.56 18.64 -19.34
C ILE A 278 -21.80 18.69 -20.23
N ASP A 279 -22.87 18.02 -19.82
CA ASP A 279 -24.16 17.96 -20.51
C ASP A 279 -24.74 19.35 -20.75
N ALA A 280 -24.82 20.18 -19.70
CA ALA A 280 -25.28 21.56 -19.79
C ALA A 280 -24.43 22.43 -20.74
N ARG A 281 -23.13 22.11 -20.91
CA ARG A 281 -22.26 22.81 -21.86
C ARG A 281 -22.47 22.34 -23.29
N VAL A 282 -22.58 21.02 -23.51
CA VAL A 282 -22.70 20.41 -24.85
C VAL A 282 -24.08 20.64 -25.44
N ASN A 283 -25.13 20.44 -24.64
CA ASN A 283 -26.53 20.58 -25.04
C ASN A 283 -27.10 21.97 -24.73
N GLY A 284 -26.24 22.94 -24.41
CA GLY A 284 -26.64 24.32 -24.18
C GLY A 284 -27.18 25.00 -25.44
N ALA A 285 -27.89 26.12 -25.26
CA ALA A 285 -28.57 26.84 -26.35
C ALA A 285 -27.63 27.45 -27.41
N ARG A 286 -26.31 27.43 -27.20
CA ARG A 286 -25.32 27.94 -28.14
C ARG A 286 -24.34 26.83 -28.53
N PRO A 287 -24.04 26.64 -29.83
CA PRO A 287 -23.02 25.70 -30.26
C PRO A 287 -21.66 26.08 -29.69
N LEU A 288 -20.90 25.07 -29.28
CA LEU A 288 -19.59 25.25 -28.66
C LEU A 288 -18.51 25.57 -29.70
N GLU A 289 -17.56 26.43 -29.34
CA GLU A 289 -16.38 26.67 -30.17
C GLU A 289 -15.43 25.45 -30.19
N SER A 290 -14.55 25.35 -31.20
CA SER A 290 -13.64 24.20 -31.38
C SER A 290 -12.77 23.91 -30.14
N LYS A 291 -12.32 24.97 -29.43
CA LYS A 291 -11.54 24.86 -28.20
C LYS A 291 -12.38 24.29 -27.05
N GLN A 292 -13.64 24.71 -26.94
CA GLN A 292 -14.57 24.23 -25.91
C GLN A 292 -15.01 22.79 -26.17
N LEU A 293 -15.23 22.41 -27.44
CA LEU A 293 -15.48 21.03 -27.85
C LEU A 293 -14.31 20.11 -27.49
N SER A 294 -13.08 20.52 -27.80
CA SER A 294 -11.87 19.78 -27.45
C SER A 294 -11.72 19.59 -25.93
N GLU A 295 -12.05 20.62 -25.15
CA GLU A 295 -12.02 20.55 -23.68
C GLU A 295 -13.11 19.62 -23.12
N ALA A 296 -14.33 19.65 -23.67
CA ALA A 296 -15.41 18.75 -23.31
C ALA A 296 -15.05 17.27 -23.57
N VAL A 297 -14.40 16.98 -24.71
CA VAL A 297 -13.88 15.62 -25.01
C VAL A 297 -12.86 15.19 -23.95
N LYS A 298 -11.91 16.05 -23.58
CA LYS A 298 -10.92 15.73 -22.54
C LYS A 298 -11.57 15.46 -21.19
N GLN A 299 -12.56 16.26 -20.82
CA GLN A 299 -13.31 16.10 -19.57
C GLN A 299 -14.11 14.79 -19.56
N LEU A 300 -14.78 14.43 -20.66
CA LEU A 300 -15.47 13.14 -20.81
C LEU A 300 -14.51 11.95 -20.72
N GLN A 301 -13.34 12.02 -21.35
CA GLN A 301 -12.33 10.97 -21.26
C GLN A 301 -11.80 10.81 -19.82
N ALA A 302 -11.55 11.92 -19.13
CA ALA A 302 -11.14 11.91 -17.72
C ALA A 302 -12.22 11.29 -16.83
N LEU A 303 -13.49 11.63 -17.08
CA LEU A 303 -14.64 11.08 -16.36
C LEU A 303 -14.81 9.58 -16.61
N ARG A 304 -14.68 9.12 -17.86
CA ARG A 304 -14.71 7.69 -18.20
C ARG A 304 -13.60 6.92 -17.48
N LYS A 305 -12.38 7.47 -17.44
CA LYS A 305 -11.27 6.89 -16.66
C LYS A 305 -11.56 6.86 -15.15
N LYS A 306 -12.16 7.94 -14.62
CA LYS A 306 -12.54 8.01 -13.20
C LYS A 306 -13.59 6.95 -12.86
N MET A 307 -14.63 6.81 -13.68
CA MET A 307 -15.66 5.78 -13.48
C MET A 307 -15.11 4.37 -13.56
N GLN A 308 -14.22 4.10 -14.53
CA GLN A 308 -13.54 2.81 -14.63
C GLN A 308 -12.73 2.49 -13.36
N ARG A 309 -12.01 3.48 -12.80
CA ARG A 309 -11.30 3.32 -11.53
C ARG A 309 -12.24 3.07 -10.35
N LEU A 310 -13.39 3.76 -10.29
CA LEU A 310 -14.40 3.51 -9.26
C LEU A 310 -14.93 2.08 -9.36
N LYS A 311 -15.17 1.58 -10.58
CA LYS A 311 -15.59 0.19 -10.82
C LYS A 311 -14.54 -0.82 -10.36
N GLU A 312 -13.27 -0.58 -10.67
CA GLU A 312 -12.16 -1.42 -10.20
C GLU A 312 -12.01 -1.38 -8.68
N GLU A 313 -12.24 -0.23 -8.06
CA GLU A 313 -12.07 -0.01 -6.61
C GLU A 313 -13.22 -0.57 -5.78
N TYR A 314 -14.46 -0.29 -6.18
CA TYR A 314 -15.67 -0.59 -5.40
C TYR A 314 -16.45 -1.79 -5.94
N GLY A 315 -16.23 -2.19 -7.20
CA GLY A 315 -16.83 -3.38 -7.80
C GLY A 315 -18.35 -3.41 -7.64
N ARG A 316 -18.86 -4.50 -7.07
CA ARG A 316 -20.29 -4.72 -6.80
C ARG A 316 -20.92 -3.78 -5.77
N LEU A 317 -20.13 -3.02 -5.01
CA LEU A 317 -20.62 -2.05 -4.03
C LEU A 317 -21.16 -0.77 -4.68
N LEU A 318 -20.89 -0.56 -5.98
CA LEU A 318 -21.49 0.54 -6.72
C LEU A 318 -22.95 0.24 -7.05
N PRO A 319 -23.84 1.25 -7.04
CA PRO A 319 -25.21 1.07 -7.49
C PRO A 319 -25.23 0.58 -8.95
N PRO A 320 -25.84 -0.58 -9.27
CA PRO A 320 -25.79 -1.16 -10.61
C PRO A 320 -26.49 -0.28 -11.65
N GLU A 321 -27.55 0.42 -11.23
CA GLU A 321 -28.30 1.35 -12.08
C GLU A 321 -27.47 2.58 -12.47
N TRP A 322 -26.58 3.03 -11.58
CA TRP A 322 -25.73 4.19 -11.84
C TRP A 322 -24.74 3.91 -12.97
N GLU A 323 -24.13 2.74 -13.00
CA GLU A 323 -23.14 2.40 -14.03
C GLU A 323 -23.77 2.41 -15.43
N ALA A 324 -24.94 1.78 -15.57
CA ALA A 324 -25.66 1.71 -16.83
C ALA A 324 -26.11 3.12 -17.29
N ALA A 325 -26.69 3.90 -16.37
CA ALA A 325 -27.17 5.25 -16.66
C ALA A 325 -26.03 6.20 -17.05
N ALA A 326 -24.92 6.20 -16.29
CA ALA A 326 -23.79 7.07 -16.55
C ALA A 326 -23.03 6.68 -17.82
N SER A 327 -22.90 5.38 -18.13
CA SER A 327 -22.31 4.92 -19.40
C SER A 327 -23.14 5.35 -20.61
N LYS A 328 -24.47 5.25 -20.51
CA LYS A 328 -25.39 5.71 -21.54
C LYS A 328 -25.26 7.22 -21.77
N ARG A 329 -25.29 8.03 -20.71
CA ARG A 329 -25.15 9.50 -20.82
C ARG A 329 -23.80 9.91 -21.40
N ILE A 330 -22.70 9.28 -20.99
CA ILE A 330 -21.37 9.56 -21.57
C ILE A 330 -21.34 9.23 -23.06
N HIS A 331 -21.99 8.14 -23.48
CA HIS A 331 -22.08 7.78 -24.89
C HIS A 331 -22.88 8.82 -25.69
N GLU A 332 -24.07 9.20 -25.21
CA GLU A 332 -24.92 10.24 -25.83
C GLU A 332 -24.18 11.58 -25.97
N LEU A 333 -23.47 12.01 -24.93
CA LEU A 333 -22.65 13.22 -24.96
C LEU A 333 -21.49 13.12 -25.95
N SER A 334 -20.86 11.95 -26.06
CA SER A 334 -19.78 11.74 -27.02
C SER A 334 -20.27 11.84 -28.47
N THR A 335 -21.47 11.33 -28.73
CA THR A 335 -22.13 11.38 -30.05
C THR A 335 -22.54 12.82 -30.38
N GLY A 336 -23.17 13.53 -29.44
CA GLY A 336 -23.57 14.94 -29.65
C GLY A 336 -22.37 15.87 -29.91
N ILE A 337 -21.25 15.67 -29.22
CA ILE A 337 -20.00 16.41 -29.51
C ILE A 337 -19.46 16.07 -30.90
N HIS A 338 -19.53 14.80 -31.31
CA HIS A 338 -19.08 14.38 -32.64
C HIS A 338 -19.92 15.02 -33.74
N GLU A 339 -21.25 15.04 -33.58
CA GLU A 339 -22.18 15.68 -34.52
C GLU A 339 -21.93 17.19 -34.64
N GLN A 340 -21.73 17.90 -33.53
CA GLN A 340 -21.38 19.33 -33.55
C GLN A 340 -20.02 19.57 -34.24
N ARG A 341 -19.07 18.64 -34.12
CA ARG A 341 -17.76 18.73 -34.76
C ARG A 341 -17.79 18.45 -36.27
N VAL A 342 -18.71 17.62 -36.74
CA VAL A 342 -18.92 17.31 -38.17
C VAL A 342 -19.78 18.40 -38.84
N GLY A 343 -20.74 18.99 -38.12
CA GLY A 343 -21.58 20.10 -38.61
C GLY A 343 -20.85 21.45 -38.73
N HIS A 344 -19.67 21.59 -38.12
CA HIS A 344 -18.75 22.72 -38.34
C HIS A 344 -17.53 22.24 -39.14
N PRO A 345 -17.60 22.20 -40.50
CA PRO A 345 -16.40 21.96 -41.27
C PRO A 345 -15.40 23.07 -40.95
N VAL A 346 -14.18 22.67 -40.60
CA VAL A 346 -13.04 23.57 -40.49
C VAL A 346 -12.91 24.28 -41.83
N VAL A 347 -13.32 25.54 -41.90
CA VAL A 347 -12.90 26.42 -42.98
C VAL A 347 -11.44 26.71 -42.67
N GLU A 348 -10.54 25.91 -43.26
CA GLU A 348 -9.13 26.25 -43.34
C GLU A 348 -9.04 27.61 -44.05
N VAL A 349 -8.50 28.61 -43.34
CA VAL A 349 -8.10 29.91 -43.89
C VAL A 349 -6.60 29.94 -43.97
#